data_AF-A0A7Y7NPY4-F1
#
_entry.id   AF-A0A7Y7NPY4-F1
#
_cell.length_a   1.000
_cell.length_b   1.000
_cell.length_c   1.000
_cell.angle_alpha   90.00
_cell.angle_beta   90.00
_cell.angle_gamma   90.00
#
_symmetry.space_group_name_H-M   'P 1'
#
loop_
_entity.id
_entity.type
_entity.pdbx_description
1 polymer ?
#
loop_
_entity_poly.entity_id
_entity_poly.type
_entity_poly.pdbx_seq_one_letter_code
_entity_poly.pdbx_strand_id
1 'polypeptide(L)'
;MNTEQKSEIDSKAKLEEIFNSSNPVAAVQALSATEIYSIIQDIGLENSFELFQFATIEQARVILDLDLWDEWTISLERTTKWLDMILSADDNFALNLLSNIDQELLIILLKKTLTVGGGVADIINSEDLNREWDHTFDEVFFLRFEDEEHSDLIMKLLELLHNENHRVYRSLMLGAESELVTELEETAWQFRVGRLEDEGITVEH
;
A
#
# COMPACT_ATOMS: atom_id res chain seq x y z
N MET A 1 -27.80 1.08 23.96
CA MET A 1 -26.89 1.13 22.80
C MET A 1 -25.50 1.38 23.34
N ASN A 2 -24.55 0.48 23.09
CA ASN A 2 -23.17 0.66 23.54
C ASN A 2 -22.45 1.68 22.65
N THR A 3 -21.32 2.21 23.12
CA THR A 3 -20.56 3.28 22.45
C THR A 3 -20.13 2.91 21.04
N GLU A 4 -19.64 1.68 20.83
CA GLU A 4 -19.24 1.15 19.51
C GLU A 4 -20.42 1.11 18.53
N GLN A 5 -21.56 0.57 18.97
CA GLN A 5 -22.77 0.50 18.15
C GLN A 5 -23.33 1.89 17.79
N LYS A 6 -23.08 2.90 18.63
CA LYS A 6 -23.43 4.28 18.32
C LYS A 6 -22.48 4.87 17.27
N SER A 7 -21.17 4.64 17.40
CA SER A 7 -20.16 5.10 16.44
C SER A 7 -20.44 4.56 15.04
N GLU A 8 -20.72 3.26 14.92
CA GLU A 8 -21.03 2.62 13.65
C GLU A 8 -22.27 3.25 12.97
N ILE A 9 -23.32 3.55 13.75
CA ILE A 9 -24.53 4.20 13.22
C ILE A 9 -24.23 5.63 12.76
N ASP A 10 -23.48 6.39 13.55
CA ASP A 10 -23.10 7.77 13.23
C ASP A 10 -22.21 7.80 11.96
N SER A 11 -21.26 6.87 11.83
CA SER A 11 -20.41 6.70 10.66
C SER A 11 -21.19 6.30 9.41
N LYS A 12 -22.17 5.38 9.51
CA LYS A 12 -23.06 5.02 8.39
C LYS A 12 -23.88 6.20 7.92
N ALA A 13 -24.45 6.98 8.85
CA ALA A 13 -25.21 8.18 8.52
C ALA A 13 -24.35 9.24 7.81
N LYS A 14 -23.10 9.44 8.27
CA LYS A 14 -22.17 10.38 7.62
C LYS A 14 -21.76 9.90 6.22
N LEU A 15 -21.53 8.60 6.05
CA LEU A 15 -21.25 8.00 4.74
C LEU A 15 -22.40 8.22 3.76
N GLU A 16 -23.65 8.00 4.19
CA GLU A 16 -24.84 8.28 3.37
C GLU A 16 -24.97 9.78 3.03
N GLU A 17 -24.65 10.69 3.96
CA GLU A 17 -24.67 12.13 3.71
C GLU A 17 -23.64 12.53 2.63
N ILE A 18 -22.42 12.00 2.72
CA ILE A 18 -21.34 12.26 1.76
C ILE A 18 -21.74 11.83 0.36
N PHE A 19 -22.23 10.60 0.19
CA PHE A 19 -22.58 10.05 -1.12
C PHE A 19 -23.85 10.67 -1.73
N ASN A 20 -24.75 11.21 -0.91
CA ASN A 20 -25.92 11.95 -1.38
C ASN A 20 -25.64 13.45 -1.62
N SER A 21 -24.43 13.93 -1.31
CA SER A 21 -24.06 15.32 -1.56
C SER A 21 -23.95 15.63 -3.06
N SER A 22 -23.97 16.91 -3.41
CA SER A 22 -23.84 17.32 -4.82
C SER A 22 -22.46 17.02 -5.43
N ASN A 23 -21.44 16.79 -4.59
CA ASN A 23 -20.10 16.44 -5.02
C ASN A 23 -19.43 15.55 -3.94
N PRO A 24 -19.66 14.22 -3.99
CA PRO A 24 -19.12 13.29 -3.00
C PRO A 24 -17.59 13.34 -2.89
N VAL A 25 -16.88 13.50 -4.01
CA VAL A 25 -15.41 13.61 -4.03
C VAL A 25 -14.95 14.82 -3.21
N ALA A 26 -15.51 16.00 -3.48
CA ALA A 26 -15.15 17.20 -2.73
C ALA A 26 -15.55 17.10 -1.24
N ALA A 27 -16.64 16.40 -0.93
CA ALA A 27 -17.06 16.15 0.45
C ALA A 27 -16.07 15.26 1.21
N VAL A 28 -15.59 14.17 0.60
CA VAL A 28 -14.53 13.33 1.17
C VAL A 28 -13.23 14.10 1.34
N GLN A 29 -12.80 14.85 0.32
CA GLN A 29 -11.55 15.61 0.35
C GLN A 29 -11.56 16.77 1.35
N ALA A 30 -12.73 17.16 1.86
CA ALA A 30 -12.86 18.16 2.92
C ALA A 30 -12.71 17.57 4.33
N LEU A 31 -12.76 16.25 4.50
CA LEU A 31 -12.53 15.58 5.78
C LEU A 31 -11.02 15.48 6.08
N SER A 32 -10.66 15.34 7.35
CA SER A 32 -9.30 14.90 7.68
C SER A 32 -9.10 13.43 7.29
N ALA A 33 -7.85 13.02 7.05
CA ALA A 33 -7.53 11.61 6.79
C ALA A 33 -7.93 10.71 7.97
N THR A 34 -7.80 11.22 9.19
CA THR A 34 -8.19 10.55 10.43
C THR A 34 -9.70 10.34 10.55
N GLU A 35 -10.51 11.29 10.10
CA GLU A 35 -11.97 11.14 10.02
C GLU A 35 -12.35 10.07 9.00
N ILE A 36 -11.72 10.07 7.82
CA ILE A 36 -11.96 9.05 6.78
C ILE A 36 -11.61 7.67 7.34
N TYR A 37 -10.43 7.54 7.96
CA TYR A 37 -9.99 6.29 8.55
C TYR A 37 -10.92 5.78 9.66
N SER A 38 -11.42 6.66 10.53
CA SER A 38 -12.38 6.28 11.56
C SER A 38 -13.67 5.71 10.98
N ILE A 39 -14.18 6.27 9.88
CA ILE A 39 -15.37 5.75 9.19
C ILE A 39 -15.07 4.36 8.60
N ILE A 40 -13.88 4.19 8.01
CA ILE A 40 -13.45 2.90 7.46
C ILE A 40 -13.34 1.83 8.55
N GLN A 41 -12.81 2.17 9.73
CA GLN A 41 -12.74 1.26 10.88
C GLN A 41 -14.13 0.89 11.41
N ASP A 42 -15.03 1.87 11.51
CA ASP A 42 -16.39 1.65 12.03
C ASP A 42 -17.25 0.78 11.10
N ILE A 43 -17.10 0.94 9.78
CA ILE A 43 -17.98 0.30 8.78
C ILE A 43 -17.33 -0.94 8.14
N GLY A 44 -16.00 -1.01 8.19
CA GLY A 44 -15.17 -2.01 7.52
C GLY A 44 -14.72 -1.56 6.13
N LEU A 45 -13.48 -1.91 5.79
CA LEU A 45 -12.81 -1.54 4.54
C LEU A 45 -13.63 -1.86 3.29
N GLU A 46 -14.15 -3.07 3.18
CA GLU A 46 -14.93 -3.54 2.02
C GLU A 46 -16.18 -2.69 1.75
N ASN A 47 -16.82 -2.21 2.82
CA ASN A 47 -18.08 -1.47 2.76
C ASN A 47 -17.88 0.05 2.58
N SER A 48 -16.64 0.53 2.67
CA SER A 48 -16.32 1.96 2.73
C SER A 48 -15.15 2.36 1.82
N PHE A 49 -14.65 1.43 1.00
CA PHE A 49 -13.48 1.65 0.15
C PHE A 49 -13.63 2.83 -0.83
N GLU A 50 -14.84 3.13 -1.27
CA GLU A 50 -15.11 4.28 -2.14
C GLU A 50 -14.71 5.62 -1.48
N LEU A 51 -14.75 5.72 -0.14
CA LEU A 51 -14.20 6.89 0.57
C LEU A 51 -12.69 7.01 0.35
N PHE A 52 -11.96 5.89 0.42
CA PHE A 52 -10.54 5.87 0.15
C PHE A 52 -10.24 6.19 -1.32
N GLN A 53 -11.08 5.74 -2.26
CA GLN A 53 -10.95 6.09 -3.68
C GLN A 53 -11.09 7.58 -3.96
N PHE A 54 -11.92 8.29 -3.18
CA PHE A 54 -12.12 9.74 -3.32
C PHE A 54 -11.11 10.59 -2.56
N ALA A 55 -10.37 9.98 -1.64
CA ALA A 55 -9.32 10.66 -0.88
C ALA A 55 -8.22 11.19 -1.81
N THR A 56 -7.61 12.31 -1.43
CA THR A 56 -6.37 12.76 -2.04
C THR A 56 -5.23 11.79 -1.74
N ILE A 57 -4.15 11.83 -2.52
CA ILE A 57 -2.95 11.00 -2.26
C ILE A 57 -2.39 11.24 -0.86
N GLU A 58 -2.37 12.49 -0.39
CA GLU A 58 -1.86 12.79 0.96
C GLU A 58 -2.76 12.22 2.05
N GLN A 59 -4.09 12.30 1.89
CA GLN A 59 -5.02 11.64 2.81
C GLN A 59 -4.85 10.11 2.78
N ALA A 60 -4.69 9.52 1.59
CA ALA A 60 -4.48 8.09 1.43
C ALA A 60 -3.20 7.61 2.14
N ARG A 61 -2.08 8.35 2.02
CA ARG A 61 -0.83 8.05 2.73
C ARG A 61 -1.03 8.02 4.24
N VAL A 62 -1.69 9.03 4.81
CA VAL A 62 -1.99 9.07 6.25
C VAL A 62 -2.89 7.89 6.66
N ILE A 63 -3.91 7.55 5.87
CA ILE A 63 -4.78 6.39 6.15
C ILE A 63 -3.96 5.10 6.19
N LEU A 64 -3.03 4.91 5.25
CA LEU A 64 -2.13 3.75 5.25
C LEU A 64 -1.14 3.78 6.43
N ASP A 65 -0.63 4.95 6.84
CA ASP A 65 0.21 5.10 8.04
C ASP A 65 -0.49 4.72 9.34
N LEU A 66 -1.81 4.92 9.39
CA LEU A 66 -2.64 4.55 10.52
C LEU A 66 -2.92 3.05 10.59
N ASP A 67 -3.10 2.39 9.44
CA ASP A 67 -3.54 0.99 9.41
C ASP A 67 -2.39 0.00 9.24
N LEU A 68 -1.36 0.28 8.44
CA LEU A 68 -0.44 -0.76 7.97
C LEU A 68 0.60 -1.26 9.00
N TRP A 69 0.70 -0.65 10.18
CA TRP A 69 1.86 -0.85 11.07
C TRP A 69 1.58 -1.72 12.30
N ASP A 70 2.34 -2.81 12.46
CA ASP A 70 2.40 -3.62 13.67
C ASP A 70 3.61 -3.22 14.49
N GLU A 71 3.35 -2.42 15.53
CA GLU A 71 4.36 -1.69 16.31
C GLU A 71 5.29 -0.91 15.37
N TRP A 72 6.46 -1.46 15.04
CA TRP A 72 7.57 -0.85 14.29
C TRP A 72 7.73 -1.39 12.87
N THR A 73 6.94 -2.39 12.49
CA THR A 73 7.09 -3.10 11.22
C THR A 73 5.80 -3.04 10.41
N ILE A 74 5.93 -3.15 9.10
CA ILE A 74 4.76 -3.14 8.21
C ILE A 74 4.09 -4.52 8.25
N SER A 75 2.80 -4.55 8.54
CA SER A 75 1.99 -5.77 8.59
C SER A 75 1.71 -6.29 7.18
N LEU A 76 2.16 -7.51 6.87
CA LEU A 76 1.93 -8.11 5.56
C LEU A 76 0.42 -8.31 5.31
N GLU A 77 -0.30 -8.87 6.29
CA GLU A 77 -1.74 -9.16 6.21
C GLU A 77 -2.56 -7.90 5.90
N ARG A 78 -2.34 -6.81 6.65
CA ARG A 78 -3.08 -5.56 6.41
C ARG A 78 -2.70 -4.93 5.08
N THR A 79 -1.41 -4.97 4.72
CA THR A 79 -0.93 -4.42 3.44
C THR A 79 -1.51 -5.16 2.24
N THR A 80 -1.56 -6.50 2.26
CA THR A 80 -2.13 -7.28 1.16
C THR A 80 -3.64 -7.09 1.06
N LYS A 81 -4.34 -6.95 2.19
CA LYS A 81 -5.77 -6.60 2.19
C LYS A 81 -6.06 -5.25 1.53
N TRP A 82 -5.27 -4.22 1.85
CA TRP A 82 -5.39 -2.91 1.18
C TRP A 82 -5.05 -3.00 -0.30
N LEU A 83 -3.97 -3.70 -0.64
CA LEU A 83 -3.54 -3.86 -2.03
C LEU A 83 -4.61 -4.58 -2.87
N ASP A 84 -5.26 -5.61 -2.34
CA ASP A 84 -6.34 -6.32 -3.02
C ASP A 84 -7.51 -5.39 -3.37
N MET A 85 -7.93 -4.55 -2.43
CA MET A 85 -8.97 -3.55 -2.68
C MET A 85 -8.53 -2.51 -3.71
N ILE A 86 -7.28 -2.03 -3.63
CA ILE A 86 -6.72 -1.06 -4.57
C ILE A 86 -6.69 -1.63 -5.99
N LEU A 87 -6.18 -2.86 -6.16
CA LEU A 87 -6.08 -3.51 -7.47
C LEU A 87 -7.43 -4.02 -8.00
N SER A 88 -8.44 -4.15 -7.14
CA SER A 88 -9.79 -4.59 -7.54
C SER A 88 -10.72 -3.44 -7.94
N ALA A 89 -10.34 -2.18 -7.66
CA ALA A 89 -11.13 -1.01 -7.98
C ALA A 89 -11.09 -0.63 -9.46
N ASP A 90 -10.07 0.13 -9.87
CA ASP A 90 -9.80 0.48 -11.26
C ASP A 90 -8.31 0.71 -11.49
N ASP A 91 -7.80 0.32 -12.65
CA ASP A 91 -6.36 0.35 -12.94
C ASP A 91 -5.80 1.78 -12.91
N ASN A 92 -6.56 2.79 -13.32
CA ASN A 92 -6.10 4.18 -13.31
C ASN A 92 -5.93 4.71 -11.88
N PHE A 93 -6.90 4.43 -11.01
CA PHE A 93 -6.81 4.72 -9.58
C PHE A 93 -5.63 4.00 -8.95
N ALA A 94 -5.53 2.68 -9.17
CA ALA A 94 -4.45 1.87 -8.63
C ALA A 94 -3.08 2.41 -9.07
N LEU A 95 -2.89 2.65 -10.37
CA LEU A 95 -1.65 3.22 -10.91
C LEU A 95 -1.33 4.58 -10.32
N ASN A 96 -2.31 5.47 -10.25
CA ASN A 96 -2.12 6.80 -9.69
C ASN A 96 -1.71 6.72 -8.21
N LEU A 97 -2.37 5.88 -7.41
CA LEU A 97 -2.03 5.70 -6.01
C LEU A 97 -0.64 5.07 -5.84
N LEU A 98 -0.41 3.91 -6.47
CA LEU A 98 0.84 3.14 -6.35
C LEU A 98 2.07 3.92 -6.86
N SER A 99 1.88 4.81 -7.84
CA SER A 99 2.96 5.66 -8.35
C SER A 99 3.30 6.84 -7.44
N ASN A 100 2.43 7.16 -6.46
CA ASN A 100 2.58 8.32 -5.61
C ASN A 100 2.60 7.99 -4.10
N ILE A 101 2.42 6.74 -3.66
CA ILE A 101 2.72 6.35 -2.27
C ILE A 101 4.23 6.12 -2.09
N ASP A 102 4.65 5.91 -0.85
CA ASP A 102 6.06 5.72 -0.51
C ASP A 102 6.61 4.47 -1.19
N GLN A 103 7.78 4.62 -1.83
CA GLN A 103 8.42 3.52 -2.51
C GLN A 103 8.88 2.46 -1.52
N GLU A 104 9.31 2.87 -0.33
CA GLU A 104 9.78 2.02 0.75
C GLU A 104 8.70 1.03 1.18
N LEU A 105 7.45 1.49 1.32
CA LEU A 105 6.30 0.63 1.65
C LEU A 105 6.14 -0.50 0.61
N LEU A 106 6.19 -0.14 -0.68
CA LEU A 106 6.06 -1.10 -1.77
C LEU A 106 7.25 -2.06 -1.83
N ILE A 107 8.47 -1.58 -1.61
CA ILE A 107 9.66 -2.46 -1.58
C ILE A 107 9.59 -3.40 -0.38
N ILE A 108 9.18 -2.94 0.80
CA ILE A 108 9.01 -3.79 1.99
C ILE A 108 8.00 -4.90 1.70
N LEU A 109 6.86 -4.57 1.07
CA LEU A 109 5.88 -5.56 0.66
C LEU A 109 6.49 -6.61 -0.28
N LEU A 110 7.24 -6.18 -1.30
CA LEU A 110 7.91 -7.09 -2.23
C LEU A 110 8.93 -7.97 -1.50
N LYS A 111 9.77 -7.41 -0.65
CA LYS A 111 10.79 -8.18 0.10
C LYS A 111 10.18 -9.15 1.12
N LYS A 112 8.95 -8.92 1.57
CA LYS A 112 8.19 -9.85 2.42
C LYS A 112 7.53 -10.99 1.64
N THR A 113 7.34 -10.84 0.33
CA THR A 113 6.57 -11.77 -0.50
C THR A 113 7.40 -12.52 -1.54
N LEU A 114 8.53 -11.96 -1.97
CA LEU A 114 9.37 -12.53 -3.00
C LEU A 114 10.84 -12.19 -2.85
N THR A 115 11.67 -13.02 -3.47
CA THR A 115 13.07 -12.77 -3.74
C THR A 115 13.23 -12.25 -5.17
N VAL A 116 13.97 -11.16 -5.34
CA VAL A 116 14.40 -10.64 -6.65
C VAL A 116 15.88 -10.94 -6.83
N GLY A 117 16.25 -11.54 -7.96
CA GLY A 117 17.63 -11.70 -8.40
C GLY A 117 17.89 -11.10 -9.77
N GLY A 118 19.14 -11.19 -10.21
CA GLY A 118 19.60 -10.55 -11.45
C GLY A 118 19.94 -9.08 -11.23
N GLY A 119 19.28 -8.18 -11.95
CA GLY A 119 19.50 -6.73 -11.83
C GLY A 119 20.38 -6.13 -12.93
N VAL A 120 20.78 -4.87 -12.75
CA VAL A 120 21.41 -4.05 -13.80
C VAL A 120 22.93 -4.25 -13.85
N ALA A 121 23.50 -5.01 -12.91
CA ALA A 121 24.93 -5.33 -12.91
C ALA A 121 25.24 -6.38 -13.99
N ASP A 122 26.36 -6.21 -14.70
CA ASP A 122 26.81 -7.11 -15.77
C ASP A 122 27.13 -8.56 -15.30
N ILE A 123 27.02 -8.84 -14.00
CA ILE A 123 27.35 -10.13 -13.40
C ILE A 123 26.20 -10.58 -12.51
N ILE A 124 25.40 -11.52 -13.01
CA ILE A 124 24.50 -12.32 -12.18
C ILE A 124 25.38 -13.01 -11.13
N ASN A 125 25.10 -12.81 -9.85
CA ASN A 125 25.88 -13.42 -8.79
C ASN A 125 25.75 -14.97 -8.88
N SER A 126 26.73 -15.71 -8.35
CA SER A 126 26.74 -17.17 -8.46
C SER A 126 25.59 -17.87 -7.73
N GLU A 127 24.95 -17.18 -6.77
CA GLU A 127 23.79 -17.69 -6.04
C GLU A 127 22.55 -17.67 -6.92
N ASP A 128 22.34 -16.59 -7.68
CA ASP A 128 21.22 -16.40 -8.60
C ASP A 128 21.26 -17.34 -9.82
N LEU A 129 22.46 -17.66 -10.32
CA LEU A 129 22.64 -18.57 -11.46
C LEU A 129 22.16 -20.00 -11.17
N ASN A 130 22.16 -20.40 -9.91
CA ASN A 130 21.77 -21.76 -9.50
C ASN A 130 20.36 -21.80 -8.88
N ARG A 131 19.66 -20.67 -8.83
CA ARG A 131 18.33 -20.57 -8.26
C ARG A 131 17.27 -20.90 -9.30
N GLU A 132 16.22 -21.59 -8.87
CA GLU A 132 14.99 -21.72 -9.66
C GLU A 132 14.17 -20.45 -9.51
N TRP A 133 13.77 -19.88 -10.64
CA TRP A 133 13.00 -18.64 -10.75
C TRP A 133 11.61 -18.95 -11.31
N ASP A 134 10.60 -18.30 -10.76
CA ASP A 134 9.20 -18.53 -11.13
C ASP A 134 8.79 -17.67 -12.32
N HIS A 135 9.31 -16.45 -12.40
CA HIS A 135 8.90 -15.48 -13.42
C HIS A 135 9.99 -14.46 -13.78
N THR A 136 9.87 -13.88 -14.97
CA THR A 136 10.59 -12.67 -15.38
C THR A 136 9.75 -11.92 -16.41
N PHE A 137 9.70 -10.59 -16.30
CA PHE A 137 8.99 -9.73 -17.25
C PHE A 137 9.90 -9.19 -18.37
N ASP A 138 11.19 -9.03 -18.09
CA ASP A 138 12.12 -8.24 -18.90
C ASP A 138 13.49 -8.88 -19.13
N GLU A 139 13.71 -10.11 -18.66
CA GLU A 139 14.99 -10.84 -18.67
C GLU A 139 16.12 -10.14 -17.87
N VAL A 140 15.81 -9.11 -17.10
CA VAL A 140 16.74 -8.38 -16.23
C VAL A 140 16.51 -8.76 -14.78
N PHE A 141 15.26 -8.75 -14.34
CA PHE A 141 14.87 -9.15 -13.00
C PHE A 141 14.19 -10.52 -13.02
N PHE A 142 14.64 -11.38 -12.12
CA PHE A 142 14.09 -12.72 -11.94
C PHE A 142 13.41 -12.80 -10.58
N LEU A 143 12.19 -13.32 -10.58
CA LEU A 143 11.30 -13.31 -9.43
C LEU A 143 11.09 -14.73 -8.93
N ARG A 144 11.18 -14.89 -7.62
CA ARG A 144 10.79 -16.12 -6.92
C ARG A 144 9.86 -15.77 -5.77
N PHE A 145 8.65 -16.28 -5.77
CA PHE A 145 7.68 -16.03 -4.71
C PHE A 145 8.04 -16.89 -3.50
N GLU A 146 8.26 -16.24 -2.36
CA GLU A 146 8.48 -16.93 -1.08
C GLU A 146 7.16 -17.07 -0.30
N ASP A 147 6.19 -16.23 -0.63
CA ASP A 147 4.83 -16.24 -0.09
C ASP A 147 3.83 -16.67 -1.16
N GLU A 148 3.54 -17.97 -1.22
CA GLU A 148 2.62 -18.55 -2.18
C GLU A 148 1.19 -18.01 -2.01
N GLU A 149 0.78 -17.66 -0.79
CA GLU A 149 -0.58 -17.19 -0.47
C GLU A 149 -0.93 -15.91 -1.22
N HIS A 150 0.02 -14.97 -1.31
CA HIS A 150 -0.19 -13.67 -1.93
C HIS A 150 0.44 -13.54 -3.33
N SER A 151 1.00 -14.63 -3.88
CA SER A 151 1.74 -14.64 -5.15
C SER A 151 0.93 -14.04 -6.33
N ASP A 152 -0.34 -14.43 -6.48
CA ASP A 152 -1.22 -13.90 -7.54
C ASP A 152 -1.47 -12.39 -7.41
N LEU A 153 -1.64 -11.90 -6.18
CA LEU A 153 -1.85 -10.48 -5.89
C LEU A 153 -0.61 -9.67 -6.24
N ILE A 154 0.57 -10.16 -5.84
CA ILE A 154 1.85 -9.51 -6.13
C ILE A 154 2.17 -9.59 -7.64
N MET A 155 1.85 -10.69 -8.31
CA MET A 155 1.96 -10.81 -9.77
C MET A 155 1.11 -9.73 -10.45
N LYS A 156 -0.14 -9.55 -10.04
CA LYS A 156 -1.04 -8.51 -10.58
C LYS A 156 -0.50 -7.10 -10.37
N LEU A 157 0.05 -6.80 -9.19
CA LEU A 157 0.74 -5.53 -8.91
C LEU A 157 1.89 -5.29 -9.89
N LEU A 158 2.77 -6.29 -10.06
CA LEU A 158 3.95 -6.18 -10.89
C LEU A 158 3.61 -6.09 -12.38
N GLU A 159 2.63 -6.87 -12.85
CA GLU A 159 2.11 -6.80 -14.23
C GLU A 159 1.58 -5.39 -14.54
N LEU A 160 0.75 -4.84 -13.65
CA LEU A 160 0.19 -3.49 -13.80
C LEU A 160 1.30 -2.44 -13.93
N LEU A 161 2.25 -2.45 -12.99
CA LEU A 161 3.35 -1.48 -12.99
C LEU A 161 4.31 -1.69 -14.16
N HIS A 162 4.62 -2.93 -14.52
CA HIS A 162 5.49 -3.24 -15.65
C HIS A 162 4.92 -2.68 -16.97
N ASN A 163 3.62 -2.88 -17.19
CA ASN A 163 2.97 -2.50 -18.45
C ASN A 163 2.68 -1.00 -18.54
N GLU A 164 2.26 -0.38 -17.45
CA GLU A 164 1.71 0.98 -17.47
C GLU A 164 2.65 2.03 -16.85
N ASN A 165 3.58 1.63 -15.98
CA ASN A 165 4.58 2.53 -15.39
C ASN A 165 5.93 1.84 -15.15
N HIS A 166 6.59 1.47 -16.25
CA HIS A 166 7.85 0.72 -16.22
C HIS A 166 8.96 1.39 -15.39
N ARG A 167 8.93 2.73 -15.23
CA ARG A 167 9.86 3.45 -14.36
C ARG A 167 9.68 3.07 -12.89
N VAL A 168 8.45 3.04 -12.40
CA VAL A 168 8.15 2.64 -11.02
C VAL A 168 8.47 1.16 -10.83
N TYR A 169 8.03 0.29 -11.75
CA TYR A 169 8.39 -1.14 -11.74
C TYR A 169 9.91 -1.35 -11.56
N ARG A 170 10.73 -0.73 -12.42
CA ARG A 170 12.19 -0.87 -12.35
C ARG A 170 12.79 -0.33 -11.05
N SER A 171 12.24 0.77 -10.52
CA SER A 171 12.67 1.33 -9.24
C SER A 171 12.42 0.35 -8.09
N LEU A 172 11.22 -0.27 -8.08
CA LEU A 172 10.84 -1.27 -7.08
C LEU A 172 11.68 -2.54 -7.18
N MET A 173 11.95 -3.04 -8.38
CA MET A 173 12.79 -4.24 -8.56
C MET A 173 14.24 -4.01 -8.10
N LEU A 174 14.80 -2.83 -8.39
CA LEU A 174 16.13 -2.45 -7.90
C LEU A 174 16.18 -2.39 -6.37
N GLY A 175 15.19 -1.75 -5.74
CA GLY A 175 15.11 -1.69 -4.28
C GLY A 175 14.91 -3.07 -3.65
N ALA A 176 14.04 -3.89 -4.23
CA ALA A 176 13.76 -5.24 -3.76
C ALA A 176 14.98 -6.18 -3.89
N GLU A 177 15.83 -5.99 -4.89
CA GLU A 177 17.09 -6.74 -5.05
C GLU A 177 18.18 -6.25 -4.09
N SER A 178 18.39 -4.94 -3.98
CA SER A 178 19.59 -4.37 -3.36
C SER A 178 19.45 -3.86 -1.93
N GLU A 179 18.26 -3.42 -1.51
CA GLU A 179 18.08 -2.73 -0.22
C GLU A 179 17.83 -3.70 0.93
N LEU A 180 18.22 -3.31 2.15
CA LEU A 180 17.96 -4.07 3.36
C LEU A 180 16.58 -3.71 3.92
N VAL A 181 15.77 -4.73 4.25
CA VAL A 181 14.42 -4.54 4.81
C VAL A 181 14.43 -3.65 6.06
N THR A 182 15.46 -3.77 6.92
CA THR A 182 15.56 -2.98 8.14
C THR A 182 15.81 -1.49 7.87
N GLU A 183 16.58 -1.13 6.85
CA GLU A 183 16.84 0.27 6.47
C GLU A 183 15.60 0.90 5.84
N LEU A 184 14.89 0.12 5.03
CA LEU A 184 13.59 0.48 4.48
C LEU A 184 12.55 0.72 5.57
N GLU A 185 12.41 -0.21 6.54
CA GLU A 185 11.44 -0.09 7.64
C GLU A 185 11.76 1.13 8.52
N GLU A 186 13.04 1.42 8.79
CA GLU A 186 13.43 2.63 9.53
C GLU A 186 13.05 3.91 8.76
N THR A 187 13.31 3.95 7.45
CA THR A 187 12.98 5.12 6.61
C THR A 187 11.47 5.33 6.54
N ALA A 188 10.72 4.26 6.26
CA ALA A 188 9.26 4.29 6.23
C ALA A 188 8.68 4.71 7.59
N TRP A 189 9.30 4.27 8.69
CA TRP A 189 8.90 4.67 10.04
C TRP A 189 9.04 6.18 10.25
N GLN A 190 10.17 6.76 9.84
CA GLN A 190 10.40 8.20 9.97
C GLN A 190 9.40 9.02 9.16
N PHE A 191 9.07 8.58 7.93
CA PHE A 191 8.03 9.22 7.12
C PHE A 191 6.65 9.13 7.77
N ARG A 192 6.29 7.95 8.28
CA ARG A 192 5.06 7.72 9.03
C ARG A 192 4.95 8.67 10.23
N VAL A 193 5.99 8.74 11.06
CA VAL A 193 6.02 9.62 12.23
C VAL A 193 5.83 11.08 11.81
N GLY A 194 6.58 11.55 10.81
CA GLY A 194 6.46 12.93 10.33
C GLY A 194 5.04 13.29 9.85
N ARG A 195 4.43 12.42 9.03
CA ARG A 195 3.06 12.66 8.52
C ARG A 195 2.01 12.59 9.62
N LEU A 196 2.15 11.67 10.58
CA LEU A 196 1.22 11.59 11.71
C LEU A 196 1.36 12.78 12.66
N GLU A 197 2.58 13.29 12.87
CA GLU A 197 2.82 14.52 13.64
C GLU A 197 2.18 15.75 12.97
N ASP A 198 2.23 15.86 11.65
CA ASP A 198 1.56 16.92 10.88
C ASP A 198 0.03 16.90 11.08
N GLU A 199 -0.55 15.73 11.31
CA GLU A 199 -1.97 15.52 11.66
C GLU A 199 -2.25 15.69 13.18
N GLY A 200 -1.23 16.02 13.98
CA GLY A 200 -1.35 16.19 15.42
C GLY A 200 -1.43 14.87 16.21
N ILE A 201 -1.01 13.76 15.60
CA ILE A 201 -0.96 12.44 16.23
C ILE A 201 0.48 12.15 16.68
N THR A 202 0.64 11.82 17.95
CA THR A 202 1.95 11.41 18.50
C THR A 202 2.08 9.89 18.46
N VAL A 203 3.15 9.39 17.87
CA VAL A 203 3.50 7.97 17.88
C VAL A 203 4.48 7.73 19.04
N GLU A 204 4.04 6.99 20.05
CA GLU A 204 4.91 6.64 21.18
C GLU A 204 6.05 5.70 20.74
N HIS A 205 7.21 5.89 21.35
CA HIS A 205 8.42 5.12 21.09
C HIS A 205 8.59 3.93 22.04
#